data_AF-A0A1Y3VRX8-F1
#
_entry.id   AF-A0A1Y3VRX8-F1
#
_cell.length_a   1.000
_cell.length_b   1.000
_cell.length_c   1.000
_cell.angle_alpha   90.00
_cell.angle_beta   90.00
_cell.angle_gamma   90.00
#
_symmetry.space_group_name_H-M   'P 1'
#
loop_
_entity.id
_entity.type
_entity.pdbx_description
1 polymer ?
#
loop_
_entity_poly.entity_id
_entity_poly.type
_entity_poly.pdbx_seq_one_letter_code
_entity_poly.pdbx_strand_id
1 'polypeptide(L)'
;MRIRREYSVRELAGEHVVVVPAPEGAGLTRILALNASALYLWEELQGRDFSPEEAARLLMARYDVAPDVACDDARQWIERLTDCGIIEP
;
A
#
# COMPACT_ATOMS: atom_id res chain seq x y z
N MET A 1 2.22 -11.14 6.36
CA MET A 1 1.54 -10.43 5.26
C MET A 1 2.58 -9.87 4.31
N ARG A 2 2.23 -9.82 3.03
CA ARG A 2 3.13 -9.40 1.95
C ARG A 2 2.35 -8.76 0.80
N ILE A 3 2.96 -7.79 0.11
CA ILE A 3 2.45 -7.27 -1.16
C ILE A 3 2.70 -8.31 -2.25
N ARG A 4 1.63 -8.77 -2.91
CA ARG A 4 1.72 -9.74 -3.99
C ARG A 4 2.54 -9.21 -5.17
N ARG A 5 3.36 -10.08 -5.76
CA ARG A 5 4.37 -9.70 -6.75
C ARG A 5 3.79 -9.26 -8.09
N GLU A 6 2.55 -9.64 -8.41
CA GLU A 6 1.88 -9.22 -9.64
C GLU A 6 1.54 -7.72 -9.65
N TYR A 7 1.49 -7.07 -8.50
CA TYR A 7 1.20 -5.64 -8.41
C TYR A 7 2.48 -4.80 -8.43
N SER A 8 2.43 -3.72 -9.20
CA SER A 8 3.48 -2.71 -9.26
C SER A 8 2.90 -1.31 -9.34
N VAL A 9 3.63 -0.36 -8.78
CA VAL A 9 3.32 1.06 -8.92
C VAL A 9 3.71 1.52 -10.32
N ARG A 10 2.85 2.34 -10.92
CA ARG A 10 3.08 3.00 -12.20
C ARG A 10 2.86 4.50 -12.03
N GLU A 11 3.58 5.30 -12.79
CA GLU A 11 3.34 6.74 -12.84
C GLU A 11 2.33 7.06 -13.96
N LEU A 12 1.28 7.81 -13.62
CA LEU A 12 0.28 8.30 -14.57
C LEU A 12 -0.02 9.76 -14.25
N ALA A 13 0.29 10.65 -15.19
CA ALA A 13 0.10 12.11 -15.05
C ALA A 13 0.78 12.72 -13.79
N GLY A 14 1.93 12.18 -13.37
CA GLY A 14 2.65 12.62 -12.17
C GLY A 14 2.11 12.02 -10.86
N GLU A 15 1.08 11.17 -10.92
CA GLU A 15 0.56 10.42 -9.78
C GLU A 15 1.07 8.98 -9.79
N HIS A 16 1.33 8.43 -8.61
CA HIS A 16 1.72 7.03 -8.43
C HIS A 16 0.47 6.19 -8.24
N VAL A 17 0.26 5.21 -9.11
CA VAL A 17 -0.95 4.40 -9.12
C VAL A 17 -0.67 2.90 -9.16
N VAL A 18 -1.51 2.12 -8.49
CA VAL A 18 -1.54 0.65 -8.61
C VAL A 18 -2.80 0.25 -9.37
N VAL A 19 -2.61 -0.52 -10.44
CA VAL A 19 -3.71 -1.03 -11.27
C VAL A 19 -4.11 -2.41 -10.77
N VAL A 20 -5.36 -2.54 -10.32
CA VAL A 20 -5.94 -3.79 -9.85
C VAL A 20 -6.92 -4.29 -10.91
N PRO A 21 -6.55 -5.30 -11.71
CA PRO A 21 -7.44 -5.84 -12.73
C PRO A 21 -8.66 -6.47 -12.06
N ALA A 22 -9.81 -6.30 -12.70
CA ALA A 22 -11.00 -7.02 -12.32
C ALA A 22 -10.84 -8.53 -12.59
N PRO A 23 -11.54 -9.39 -11.81
CA PRO A 23 -11.74 -10.78 -12.20
C PRO A 23 -12.38 -10.86 -13.59
N GLU A 24 -11.99 -11.86 -14.39
CA GLU A 24 -12.51 -12.05 -15.74
C GLU A 24 -14.05 -12.11 -15.76
N GLY A 25 -14.67 -11.27 -16.58
CA GLY A 25 -16.08 -11.40 -16.96
C GLY A 25 -17.10 -10.42 -16.35
N ALA A 26 -16.76 -9.58 -15.36
CA ALA A 26 -17.78 -8.67 -14.79
C ALA A 26 -17.31 -7.43 -14.01
N GLY A 27 -16.01 -7.19 -13.79
CA GLY A 27 -15.57 -6.12 -12.88
C GLY A 27 -15.01 -4.87 -13.56
N LEU A 28 -15.00 -3.76 -12.82
CA LEU A 28 -14.26 -2.55 -13.16
C LEU A 28 -12.81 -2.68 -12.67
N THR A 29 -11.84 -2.32 -13.51
CA THR A 29 -10.45 -2.14 -13.09
C THR A 29 -10.40 -1.06 -12.01
N ARG A 30 -9.83 -1.39 -10.85
CA ARG A 30 -9.61 -0.40 -9.78
C ARG A 30 -8.23 0.22 -9.96
N ILE A 31 -8.14 1.54 -9.80
CA ILE A 31 -6.89 2.28 -9.78
C ILE A 31 -6.76 2.87 -8.38
N LEU A 32 -5.68 2.52 -7.68
CA LEU A 32 -5.37 3.08 -6.37
C LEU A 32 -4.28 4.14 -6.55
N ALA A 33 -4.62 5.40 -6.28
CA ALA A 33 -3.62 6.46 -6.18
C ALA A 33 -2.91 6.38 -4.83
N LEU A 34 -1.58 6.45 -4.87
CA LEU A 34 -0.70 6.47 -3.71
C LEU A 34 -0.24 7.91 -3.48
N ASN A 35 -0.51 8.41 -2.28
CA ASN A 35 0.15 9.62 -1.80
C ASN A 35 1.62 9.30 -1.45
N ALA A 36 2.38 10.33 -1.08
CA ALA A 36 3.82 10.18 -0.83
C ALA A 36 4.14 9.15 0.28
N SER A 37 3.34 9.11 1.36
CA SER A 37 3.56 8.16 2.47
C SER A 37 3.19 6.72 2.08
N ALA A 38 2.12 6.53 1.32
CA ALA A 38 1.72 5.21 0.82
C ALA A 38 2.69 4.66 -0.23
N LEU A 39 3.24 5.54 -1.09
CA LEU A 39 4.29 5.18 -2.03
C LEU A 39 5.55 4.74 -1.28
N TYR A 40 5.99 5.54 -0.30
CA TYR A 40 7.14 5.21 0.52
C TYR A 40 7.01 3.85 1.22
N LEU A 41 5.85 3.58 1.83
CA LEU A 41 5.57 2.27 2.43
C LEU A 41 5.61 1.14 1.39
N TRP A 42 5.07 1.36 0.20
CA TRP A 42 5.12 0.38 -0.87
C TRP A 42 6.56 0.05 -1.24
N GLU A 43 7.40 1.05 -1.48
CA GLU A 43 8.79 0.87 -1.91
C GLU A 43 9.63 0.12 -0.87
N GLU A 44 9.45 0.43 0.43
CA GLU A 44 10.19 -0.23 1.52
C GLU A 44 9.72 -1.68 1.78
N LEU A 45 8.44 -1.95 1.56
CA LEU A 45 7.81 -3.23 1.94
C LEU A 45 7.61 -4.19 0.76
N GLN A 46 7.69 -3.70 -0.48
CA GLN A 46 7.55 -4.54 -1.66
C GLN A 46 8.63 -5.62 -1.67
N GLY A 47 8.22 -6.86 -1.95
CA GLY A 47 9.16 -7.97 -2.08
C GLY A 47 9.63 -8.58 -0.76
N ARG A 48 9.10 -8.16 0.38
CA ARG A 48 9.35 -8.77 1.71
C ARG A 48 8.08 -8.94 2.53
N ASP A 49 8.16 -9.76 3.55
CA ASP A 49 7.13 -9.88 4.58
C ASP A 49 7.25 -8.71 5.58
N PHE A 50 6.12 -8.27 6.10
CA PHE A 50 6.06 -7.17 7.05
C PHE A 50 4.89 -7.30 8.02
N SER A 51 4.90 -6.45 9.05
CA SER A 51 3.82 -6.32 10.03
C SER A 51 3.27 -4.89 10.07
N PRO A 52 2.06 -4.66 10.63
CA PRO A 52 1.51 -3.31 10.79
C PRO A 52 2.42 -2.40 11.62
N GLU A 53 3.08 -2.96 12.64
CA GLU A 53 4.03 -2.24 13.49
C GLU A 53 5.27 -1.83 12.70
N GLU A 54 5.71 -2.64 11.72
CA GLU A 54 6.82 -2.27 10.84
C GLU A 54 6.46 -1.12 9.91
N ALA A 55 5.27 -1.15 9.30
CA ALA A 55 4.78 -0.03 8.49
C ALA A 55 4.65 1.26 9.33
N ALA A 56 4.12 1.18 10.54
CA ALA A 56 4.03 2.32 11.44
C ALA A 56 5.42 2.88 11.80
N ARG A 57 6.39 2.01 12.11
CA ARG A 57 7.78 2.42 12.39
C ARG A 57 8.42 3.16 11.21
N LEU A 58 8.18 2.72 9.98
CA LEU A 58 8.66 3.40 8.77
C LEU A 58 8.07 4.82 8.65
N LEU A 59 6.76 4.96 8.88
CA LEU A 59 6.12 6.29 8.86
C LEU A 59 6.69 7.22 9.92
N MET A 60 6.86 6.73 11.16
CA MET A 60 7.48 7.52 12.24
C MET A 60 8.89 7.96 11.88
N ALA A 61 9.72 7.04 11.36
CA ALA A 61 11.10 7.32 11.01
C ALA A 61 11.24 8.35 9.88
N ARG A 62 10.30 8.35 8.92
CA ARG A 62 10.37 9.19 7.72
C ARG A 62 9.72 10.55 7.86
N TYR A 63 8.64 10.64 8.65
CA TYR A 63 7.75 11.80 8.71
C TYR A 63 7.65 12.45 10.10
N ASP A 64 8.34 11.93 11.12
CA ASP A 64 8.31 12.45 12.51
C ASP A 64 6.88 12.61 13.06
N VAL A 65 6.03 11.62 12.76
CA VAL A 65 4.64 11.56 13.19
C VAL A 65 4.51 10.84 14.53
N ALA A 66 3.47 11.18 15.30
CA ALA A 66 3.18 10.53 16.56
C ALA A 66 2.85 9.03 16.36
N PRO A 67 3.15 8.16 17.34
CA PRO A 67 2.96 6.72 17.19
C PRO A 67 1.52 6.29 16.90
N ASP A 68 0.55 6.96 17.51
CA ASP A 68 -0.88 6.74 17.30
C ASP A 68 -1.28 7.05 15.85
N VAL A 69 -0.86 8.20 15.33
CA VAL A 69 -1.10 8.61 13.94
C VAL A 69 -0.45 7.63 12.97
N ALA A 70 0.79 7.24 13.20
CA ALA A 70 1.51 6.28 12.34
C ALA A 70 0.84 4.90 12.32
N CYS A 71 0.36 4.43 13.47
CA CYS A 71 -0.36 3.17 13.58
C CYS A 71 -1.69 3.22 12.82
N ASP A 72 -2.45 4.31 12.95
CA ASP A 72 -3.72 4.46 12.23
C ASP A 72 -3.53 4.59 10.72
N ASP A 73 -2.51 5.32 10.26
CA ASP A 73 -2.19 5.45 8.84
C ASP A 73 -1.72 4.12 8.25
N ALA A 74 -0.83 3.40 8.94
CA ALA A 74 -0.36 2.09 8.53
C ALA A 74 -1.51 1.08 8.45
N ARG A 75 -2.42 1.09 9.45
CA ARG A 75 -3.61 0.23 9.47
C ARG A 75 -4.53 0.54 8.29
N GLN A 76 -4.87 1.80 8.06
CA GLN A 76 -5.73 2.20 6.93
C GLN A 76 -5.11 1.83 5.57
N TRP A 77 -3.79 1.97 5.44
CA TRP A 77 -3.07 1.56 4.23
C TRP A 77 -3.16 0.05 4.00
N ILE A 78 -2.91 -0.76 5.03
CA ILE A 78 -3.02 -2.23 4.97
C ILE A 78 -4.46 -2.68 4.68
N GLU A 79 -5.45 -2.10 5.35
CA GLU A 79 -6.87 -2.40 5.13
C GLU A 79 -7.25 -2.15 3.66
N ARG A 80 -6.90 -0.98 3.10
CA ARG A 80 -7.21 -0.66 1.70
C ARG A 80 -6.56 -1.61 0.70
N LEU A 81 -5.31 -2.01 0.94
CA LEU A 81 -4.62 -2.97 0.07
C LEU A 81 -5.23 -4.38 0.22
N THR A 82 -5.68 -4.75 1.41
CA THR A 82 -6.35 -6.03 1.69
C THR A 82 -7.71 -6.09 0.99
N ASP A 83 -8.52 -5.03 1.06
CA ASP A 83 -9.82 -4.91 0.37
C ASP A 83 -9.69 -4.98 -1.16
N CYS A 84 -8.51 -4.64 -1.67
CA CYS A 84 -8.18 -4.72 -3.08
C CYS A 84 -7.55 -6.07 -3.48
N GLY A 85 -7.31 -6.97 -2.52
CA GLY A 85 -6.67 -8.27 -2.76
C GLY A 85 -5.18 -8.19 -3.08
N ILE A 86 -4.54 -7.06 -2.76
CA ILE A 86 -3.12 -6.79 -3.05
C ILE A 86 -2.21 -7.43 -2.00
N ILE A 87 -2.66 -7.50 -0.76
CA ILE A 87 -1.94 -8.14 0.34
C ILE A 87 -2.36 -9.61 0.43
N GLU A 88 -1.36 -10.49 0.57
CA GLU A 88 -1.55 -11.87 1.00
C GLU A 88 -1.16 -12.04 2.49
N PRO A 89 -1.84 -12.92 3.23
CA PRO A 89 -1.55 -13.19 4.63
C PRO A 89 -0.14 -13.75 4.87
#